data_AF-A0A8T3Z7Z7-F1
#
_entry.id   AF-A0A8T3Z7Z7-F1
#
_cell.length_a   1.000
_cell.length_b   1.000
_cell.length_c   1.000
_cell.angle_alpha   90.00
_cell.angle_beta   90.00
_cell.angle_gamma   90.00
#
_symmetry.space_group_name_H-M   'P 1'
#
loop_
_entity.id
_entity.type
_entity.pdbx_description
1 polymer ?
#
loop_
_entity_poly.entity_id
_entity_poly.type
_entity_poly.pdbx_seq_one_letter_code
_entity_poly.pdbx_strand_id
1 'polypeptide(L)' 'MKYSETRVLKFARAAYDVVKRSSIKPYSSKYSKKTFTQHQHIAILCLKKRNKLNYRELEEFLMESPRV' A
#
# COMPACT_ATOMS: atom_id res chain seq x y z
N MET A 1 -19.20 10.63 -11.28
CA MET A 1 -17.96 11.44 -11.36
C MET A 1 -16.78 10.49 -11.53
N LYS A 2 -16.21 10.36 -12.73
CA LYS A 2 -15.02 9.52 -12.97
C LYS A 2 -13.79 10.30 -12.52
N TYR A 3 -13.26 10.02 -11.34
CA TYR A 3 -12.01 10.63 -10.91
C TYR A 3 -10.85 10.03 -11.70
N SER A 4 -10.00 10.87 -12.26
CA SER A 4 -8.76 10.44 -12.89
C SER A 4 -7.84 9.84 -11.84
N GLU A 5 -7.41 8.59 -12.03
CA GLU A 5 -6.53 7.88 -11.12
C GLU A 5 -5.16 8.60 -11.04
N THR A 6 -4.76 9.01 -9.83
CA THR A 6 -3.49 9.72 -9.62
C THR A 6 -2.30 8.79 -9.87
N ARG A 7 -1.13 9.36 -10.19
CA ARG A 7 0.12 8.57 -10.37
C ARG A 7 0.48 7.75 -9.13
N VAL A 8 0.10 8.23 -7.95
CA VAL A 8 0.32 7.56 -6.66
C VAL A 8 -0.59 6.34 -6.55
N LEU A 9 -1.90 6.51 -6.80
CA LEU A 9 -2.87 5.43 -6.73
C LEU A 9 -2.57 4.33 -7.76
N LYS A 10 -2.22 4.70 -9.00
CA LYS A 10 -1.77 3.74 -10.04
C LYS A 10 -0.61 2.88 -9.57
N PHE A 11 0.37 3.50 -8.93
CA PHE A 11 1.55 2.79 -8.46
C PHE A 11 1.24 1.90 -7.25
N ALA A 12 0.47 2.41 -6.27
CA ALA A 12 0.05 1.63 -5.11
C ALA A 12 -0.70 0.38 -5.54
N ARG A 13 -1.61 0.53 -6.51
CA ARG A 13 -2.38 -0.58 -7.10
C ARG A 13 -1.49 -1.57 -7.84
N ALA A 14 -0.58 -1.10 -8.68
CA ALA A 14 0.38 -1.96 -9.36
C ALA A 14 1.26 -2.74 -8.38
N ALA A 15 1.76 -2.09 -7.32
CA ALA A 15 2.55 -2.75 -6.27
C ALA A 15 1.70 -3.81 -5.55
N TYR A 16 0.47 -3.47 -5.17
CA TYR A 16 -0.46 -4.43 -4.57
C TYR A 16 -0.72 -5.64 -5.47
N ASP A 17 -0.99 -5.44 -6.77
CA ASP A 17 -1.25 -6.52 -7.72
C ASP A 17 -0.03 -7.42 -7.96
N VAL A 18 1.18 -6.86 -7.92
CA VAL A 18 2.43 -7.65 -7.97
C VAL A 18 2.54 -8.53 -6.73
N VAL A 19 2.33 -7.96 -5.54
CA VAL A 19 2.46 -8.71 -4.28
C VAL A 19 1.35 -9.76 -4.15
N LYS A 20 0.13 -9.44 -4.57
CA LYS A 20 -1.02 -10.37 -4.55
C LYS A 20 -0.79 -11.60 -5.42
N ARG A 21 -0.02 -11.47 -6.51
CA ARG A 21 0.37 -12.58 -7.41
C ARG A 21 1.59 -13.37 -6.89
N SER A 22 2.22 -12.94 -5.81
CA SER A 22 3.35 -13.66 -5.20
C SER A 22 2.87 -14.78 -4.27
N SER A 23 3.81 -15.58 -3.75
CA SER A 23 3.55 -16.63 -2.75
C SER A 23 3.30 -16.10 -1.32
N ILE A 24 3.34 -14.78 -1.12
CA ILE A 24 3.12 -14.16 0.20
C ILE A 24 1.66 -14.35 0.60
N LYS A 25 1.43 -14.95 1.77
CA LYS A 25 0.08 -15.11 2.31
C LYS A 25 -0.53 -13.75 2.67
N PRO A 26 -1.84 -13.53 2.50
CA PRO A 26 -2.48 -12.25 2.86
C PRO A 26 -2.37 -11.93 4.35
N TYR A 27 -2.28 -12.95 5.22
CA TYR A 27 -2.10 -12.78 6.66
C TYR A 27 -0.89 -13.59 7.15
N SER A 28 -0.15 -13.04 8.12
CA SER A 28 1.11 -13.62 8.60
C SER A 28 0.90 -14.91 9.41
N SER A 29 -0.21 -15.00 10.15
CA SER A 29 -0.54 -16.18 10.97
C SER A 29 -2.04 -16.28 11.25
N LYS A 30 -2.45 -17.39 11.88
CA LYS A 30 -3.83 -17.59 12.37
C LYS A 30 -4.25 -16.58 13.46
N TYR A 31 -3.29 -15.95 14.12
CA TYR A 31 -3.50 -14.95 15.18
C TYR A 31 -3.55 -13.52 14.66
N SER A 32 -3.42 -13.31 13.34
CA SER A 32 -3.58 -11.98 12.75
C SER A 32 -4.98 -11.44 13.05
N LYS A 33 -5.06 -10.14 13.40
CA LYS A 33 -6.33 -9.42 13.54
C LYS A 33 -7.11 -9.32 12.22
N LYS A 34 -6.48 -9.64 11.08
CA LYS A 34 -7.04 -9.59 9.72
C LYS A 34 -7.60 -8.22 9.29
N THR A 35 -7.23 -7.14 9.99
CA THR A 35 -7.61 -5.77 9.65
C THR A 35 -7.02 -5.32 8.32
N PHE A 36 -5.74 -5.61 8.11
CA PHE A 36 -5.02 -5.34 6.88
C PHE A 36 -4.24 -6.57 6.43
N THR A 37 -4.08 -6.70 5.13
CA THR A 37 -3.29 -7.77 4.51
C THR A 37 -1.82 -7.37 4.45
N GLN A 38 -0.93 -8.37 4.46
CA GLN A 38 0.50 -8.17 4.18
C GLN A 38 0.70 -7.54 2.80
N HIS A 39 -0.19 -7.84 1.84
CA HIS A 39 -0.15 -7.26 0.50
C HIS A 39 -0.34 -5.73 0.52
N GLN A 40 -1.33 -5.25 1.28
CA GLN A 40 -1.54 -3.81 1.50
C GLN A 40 -0.33 -3.18 2.20
N HIS A 41 0.19 -3.82 3.24
CA HIS A 41 1.35 -3.31 3.97
C HIS A 41 2.58 -3.18 3.05
N ILE A 42 2.87 -4.19 2.24
CA ILE A 42 3.99 -4.15 1.29
C ILE A 42 3.79 -3.07 0.22
N ALA A 43 2.58 -2.90 -0.30
CA ALA A 43 2.28 -1.83 -1.27
C ALA A 43 2.57 -0.44 -0.69
N ILE A 44 2.22 -0.20 0.59
CA ILE A 44 2.55 1.03 1.32
C ILE A 44 4.07 1.19 1.51
N LEU A 45 4.79 0.11 1.84
CA LEU A 45 6.25 0.13 1.93
C LEU A 45 6.91 0.44 0.57
N CYS A 46 6.34 -0.02 -0.54
CA CYS A 46 6.80 0.34 -1.88
C CYS A 46 6.65 1.86 -2.13
N LEU A 47 5.54 2.47 -1.72
CA LEU A 47 5.35 3.92 -1.80
C LEU A 47 6.40 4.67 -0.97
N LYS A 48 6.61 4.24 0.28
CA LYS A 48 7.65 4.78 1.16
C LYS A 48 9.02 4.76 0.49
N LYS A 49 9.41 3.60 -0.06
CA LYS A 49 10.72 3.43 -0.72
C LYS A 49 10.84 4.27 -1.99
N ARG A 50 9.80 4.30 -2.83
CA ARG A 50 9.77 5.10 -4.08
C ARG A 50 9.95 6.59 -3.80
N ASN A 51 9.26 7.10 -2.79
CA ASN A 51 9.26 8.51 -2.44
C ASN A 51 10.39 8.87 -1.45
N LYS A 52 11.23 7.89 -1.05
CA LYS A 52 12.32 8.05 -0.08
C LYS A 52 11.88 8.62 1.27
N LEU A 53 10.67 8.26 1.70
CA LEU A 53 10.08 8.76 2.93
C LEU A 53 10.54 7.95 4.15
N ASN A 54 10.61 8.61 5.30
CA ASN A 54 10.57 7.95 6.59
C ASN A 54 9.11 7.56 6.96
N TYR A 55 8.89 6.97 8.13
CA TYR A 55 7.54 6.49 8.50
C TYR A 55 6.56 7.63 8.80
N ARG A 56 7.03 8.72 9.41
CA ARG A 56 6.21 9.89 9.74
C ARG A 56 5.80 10.63 8.47
N GLU A 57 6.75 10.86 7.58
CA GLU A 57 6.47 11.49 6.28
C GLU A 57 5.52 10.64 5.42
N LEU A 58 5.61 9.31 5.51
CA LEU A 58 4.68 8.42 4.82
C LEU A 58 3.25 8.57 5.35
N GLU A 59 3.09 8.65 6.67
CA GLU A 59 1.79 8.87 7.30
C GLU A 59 1.18 10.21 6.88
N GLU A 60 1.95 11.30 6.97
CA GLU A 60 1.56 12.63 6.49
C GLU A 60 1.17 12.60 5.00
N PHE A 61 1.97 11.95 4.18
CA PHE A 61 1.68 11.77 2.75
C PHE A 61 0.36 11.03 2.49
N LEU A 62 0.05 9.99 3.27
CA LEU A 62 -1.20 9.23 3.14
C LEU A 62 -2.41 10.01 3.65
N MET A 63 -2.27 10.82 4.71
CA MET A 63 -3.34 11.71 5.19
C MET A 63 -3.73 12.76 4.13
N GLU A 64 -2.74 13.34 3.45
CA GLU A 64 -2.94 14.28 2.34
C GLU A 64 -3.43 13.58 1.04
N SER A 65 -3.31 12.24 0.98
CA SER A 65 -3.69 11.41 -0.16
C SER A 65 -4.77 10.38 0.22
N PRO A 66 -5.98 10.79 0.66
CA PRO A 66 -6.99 9.91 1.28
C PRO A 66 -7.59 8.84 0.35
N ARG A 67 -7.14 8.77 -0.90
CA ARG A 67 -7.63 7.83 -1.93
C ARG A 67 -6.64 6.71 -2.24
N VAL A 68 -5.49 6.67 -1.57
CA VAL A 68 -4.46 5.62 -1.65
C VAL A 68 -4.79 4.53 -0.65
#